data_AF-A0A2V6NMK3-F1
#
_entry.id   AF-A0A2V6NMK3-F1
#
_cell.length_a   1.000
_cell.length_b   1.000
_cell.length_c   1.000
_cell.angle_alpha   90.00
_cell.angle_beta   90.00
_cell.angle_gamma   90.00
#
_symmetry.space_group_name_H-M   'P 1'
#
loop_
_entity.id
_entity.type
_entity.pdbx_description
1 polymer ?
#
loop_
_entity_poly.entity_id
_entity_poly.type
_entity_poly.pdbx_seq_one_letter_code
_entity_poly.pdbx_strand_id
1 'polypeptide(L)'
;MLLKCPKCGVKNYLDPYPFWNYEGKTKCAGCDTLYAIESEGGHFVREPRAVSGKATDPDVLLPGFADTPDFKPLVGEGKTRPAPRARADVYGKPKPITRNVRGRLVSGRPLKPDELIGSRARFIVEGKEP
;
A
#
# COMPACT_ATOMS: atom_id res chain seq x y z
N MET A 1 7.92 -10.56 -6.23
CA MET A 1 9.19 -10.90 -5.54
C MET A 1 8.93 -11.13 -4.06
N LEU A 2 9.54 -12.17 -3.47
CA LEU A 2 9.30 -12.56 -2.09
C LEU A 2 10.61 -12.86 -1.37
N LEU A 3 10.92 -12.10 -0.33
CA LEU A 3 12.03 -12.39 0.58
C LEU A 3 11.48 -13.09 1.82
N LYS A 4 11.65 -14.42 1.89
CA LYS A 4 11.40 -15.17 3.12
C LYS A 4 12.63 -15.05 4.02
N CYS A 5 12.46 -14.41 5.18
CA CYS A 5 13.58 -14.19 6.09
C CYS A 5 14.04 -15.52 6.70
N PRO A 6 15.30 -15.96 6.51
CA PRO A 6 15.82 -17.17 7.12
C PRO A 6 15.92 -17.11 8.66
N LYS A 7 15.95 -15.90 9.25
CA LYS A 7 16.10 -15.71 10.69
C LYS A 7 14.78 -15.86 11.47
N CYS A 8 13.69 -15.30 10.95
CA CYS A 8 12.40 -15.28 11.65
C CYS A 8 11.22 -15.83 10.84
N GLY A 9 11.45 -16.31 9.62
CA GLY A 9 10.43 -16.93 8.77
C GLY A 9 9.40 -15.97 8.15
N VAL A 10 9.41 -14.69 8.53
CA VAL A 10 8.52 -13.65 7.98
C VAL A 10 8.71 -13.53 6.47
N LYS A 11 7.60 -13.44 5.74
CA LYS A 11 7.62 -13.25 4.29
C LYS A 11 7.49 -11.75 4.01
N ASN A 12 8.48 -11.19 3.32
CA ASN A 12 8.54 -9.79 2.97
C ASN A 12 8.24 -9.67 1.48
N TYR A 13 7.12 -9.06 1.15
CA TYR A 13 6.67 -8.86 -0.22
C TYR A 13 7.32 -7.59 -0.76
N LEU A 14 8.22 -7.78 -1.70
CA LEU A 14 8.95 -6.69 -2.35
C LEU A 14 8.08 -6.15 -3.49
N ASP A 15 7.74 -4.86 -3.40
CA ASP A 15 6.91 -4.17 -4.39
C ASP A 15 7.62 -4.17 -5.75
N PRO A 16 6.98 -4.62 -6.84
CA PRO A 16 7.58 -4.58 -8.17
C PRO A 16 8.05 -3.19 -8.58
N TYR A 17 7.37 -2.11 -8.17
CA TYR A 17 7.69 -0.77 -8.64
C TYR A 17 9.13 -0.35 -8.34
N PRO A 18 9.63 -0.43 -7.10
CA PRO A 18 11.02 -0.11 -6.80
C PRO A 18 11.97 -1.31 -6.91
N PHE A 19 11.48 -2.55 -6.91
CA PHE A 19 12.32 -3.75 -6.84
C PHE A 19 12.43 -4.50 -8.19
N TRP A 20 11.84 -4.03 -9.29
CA TRP A 20 11.89 -4.73 -10.59
C TRP A 20 13.31 -4.95 -11.11
N ASN A 21 14.12 -3.88 -11.09
CA ASN A 21 15.54 -3.86 -11.41
C ASN A 21 16.27 -3.11 -10.30
N TYR A 22 16.66 -3.80 -9.23
CA TYR A 22 17.13 -3.18 -7.99
C TYR A 22 18.37 -3.88 -7.45
N GLU A 23 19.40 -3.10 -7.16
CA GLU A 23 20.58 -3.53 -6.40
C GLU A 23 20.68 -2.66 -5.16
N GLY A 24 20.64 -3.26 -3.98
CA GLY A 24 20.71 -2.50 -2.74
C GLY A 24 20.31 -3.31 -1.52
N LYS A 25 19.91 -2.61 -0.45
CA LYS A 25 19.57 -3.22 0.84
C LYS A 25 18.08 -3.12 1.10
N THR A 26 17.51 -4.20 1.64
CA THR A 26 16.15 -4.21 2.19
C THR A 26 16.16 -4.69 3.63
N LYS A 27 15.14 -4.31 4.39
CA LYS A 27 14.98 -4.68 5.80
C LYS A 27 13.85 -5.69 5.97
N CYS A 28 14.09 -6.74 6.77
CA CYS A 28 13.01 -7.61 7.21
C CYS A 28 12.07 -6.88 8.19
N ALA A 29 10.78 -6.87 7.88
CA ALA A 29 9.74 -6.23 8.70
C ALA A 29 9.53 -6.89 10.09
N GLY A 30 10.04 -8.12 10.28
CA GLY A 30 9.84 -8.90 11.50
C GLY A 30 10.98 -8.81 12.52
N CYS A 31 12.23 -8.88 12.05
CA CYS A 31 13.42 -8.94 12.93
C CYS A 31 14.48 -7.89 12.61
N ASP A 32 14.14 -6.91 11.75
CA ASP A 32 14.99 -5.79 11.32
C ASP A 32 16.33 -6.18 10.68
N THR A 33 16.52 -7.46 10.35
CA THR A 33 17.73 -7.92 9.66
C THR A 33 17.78 -7.33 8.26
N LEU A 34 18.93 -6.77 7.90
CA LEU A 34 19.18 -6.22 6.58
C LEU A 34 19.67 -7.30 5.63
N TYR A 35 19.14 -7.27 4.41
CA TYR A 35 19.50 -8.14 3.31
C TYR A 35 19.96 -7.29 2.13
N ALA A 36 21.17 -7.56 1.63
CA ALA A 36 21.55 -7.12 0.31
C ALA A 36 20.85 -8.00 -0.72
N ILE A 37 20.17 -7.37 -1.68
CA ILE A 37 19.45 -8.04 -2.76
C ILE A 37 19.80 -7.39 -4.09
N GLU A 38 19.76 -8.23 -5.12
CA GLU A 38 19.96 -7.84 -6.51
C GLU A 38 18.85 -8.52 -7.32
N SER A 39 18.05 -7.73 -8.03
CA SER A 39 16.95 -8.20 -8.85
C SER A 39 16.98 -7.60 -10.24
N GLU A 40 16.60 -8.42 -11.21
CA GLU A 40 16.47 -8.07 -12.63
C GLU A 40 15.20 -8.73 -13.17
N GLY A 41 14.35 -7.96 -13.85
CA GLY A 41 13.09 -8.46 -14.39
C GLY A 41 12.14 -9.03 -13.33
N GLY A 42 12.26 -8.58 -12.07
CA GLY A 42 11.45 -9.10 -10.96
C GLY A 42 11.91 -10.46 -10.41
N HIS A 43 13.10 -10.94 -10.78
CA HIS A 43 13.72 -12.14 -10.23
C HIS A 43 14.99 -11.78 -9.46
N PHE A 44 15.32 -12.53 -8.40
CA PHE A 44 16.61 -12.35 -7.73
C PHE A 44 17.73 -12.91 -8.61
N VAL A 45 18.70 -12.05 -8.95
CA VAL A 45 19.90 -12.44 -9.70
C VAL A 45 20.88 -13.18 -8.79
N ARG A 46 20.87 -12.83 -7.50
CA ARG A 46 21.68 -13.46 -6.45
C ARG A 46 20.84 -13.76 -5.23
N GLU A 47 21.25 -14.75 -4.47
CA GLU A 47 20.59 -15.05 -3.21
C GLU A 47 20.69 -13.87 -2.23
N PRO A 48 19.60 -13.51 -1.55
CA PRO A 48 19.60 -12.46 -0.53
C PRO A 48 20.62 -12.75 0.58
N ARG A 49 21.58 -11.84 0.76
CA ARG A 49 22.65 -12.01 1.76
C ARG A 49 22.40 -11.11 2.97
N ALA A 50 22.47 -11.69 4.17
CA ALA A 50 22.43 -10.90 5.40
C ALA A 50 23.66 -9.99 5.49
N VAL A 51 23.43 -8.70 5.77
CA VAL A 51 24.49 -7.68 5.85
C VAL A 51 24.37 -6.87 7.14
N SER A 52 25.50 -6.34 7.60
CA SER A 52 25.54 -5.36 8.68
C SER A 52 25.13 -3.97 8.17
N GLY A 53 24.46 -3.19 9.02
CA GLY A 53 24.03 -1.83 8.74
C GLY A 53 22.91 -1.42 9.69
N LYS A 54 22.38 -0.21 9.52
CA LYS A 54 21.24 0.26 10.29
C LYS A 54 19.99 0.32 9.41
N ALA A 55 18.86 -0.05 10.00
CA ALA A 55 17.54 0.06 9.38
C ALA A 55 17.18 1.48 8.91
N THR A 56 17.87 2.49 9.45
CA THR A 56 17.69 3.92 9.18
C THR A 56 18.59 4.45 8.06
N ASP A 57 19.46 3.61 7.50
CA ASP A 57 20.33 4.04 6.41
C ASP A 57 19.46 4.43 5.19
N PRO A 58 19.71 5.57 4.53
CA PRO A 58 18.84 6.09 3.46
C PRO A 58 18.74 5.15 2.25
N ASP A 59 19.70 4.24 2.11
CA ASP A 59 19.77 3.27 1.02
C ASP A 59 18.94 1.99 1.28
N VAL A 60 18.31 1.89 2.47
CA VAL A 60 17.51 0.72 2.85
C VAL A 60 16.05 0.91 2.42
N LEU A 61 15.66 0.13 1.42
CA LEU A 61 14.29 0.15 0.93
C LEU A 61 13.41 -0.86 1.68
N LEU A 62 12.30 -0.39 2.24
CA LEU A 62 11.36 -1.24 2.98
C LEU A 62 10.48 -2.09 2.05
N PRO A 63 10.07 -3.29 2.47
CA PRO A 63 9.11 -4.10 1.73
C PRO A 63 7.76 -3.40 1.64
N GLY A 64 6.99 -3.68 0.59
CA GLY A 64 5.66 -3.09 0.41
C GLY A 64 4.62 -3.68 1.36
N PHE A 65 4.80 -4.95 1.72
CA PHE A 65 3.95 -5.67 2.67
C PHE A 65 4.75 -6.80 3.34
N ALA A 66 4.31 -7.26 4.52
CA ALA A 66 4.92 -8.41 5.17
C ALA A 66 3.91 -9.17 6.02
N ASP A 67 4.03 -10.49 6.07
CA ASP A 67 3.23 -11.37 6.91
C ASP A 67 4.09 -12.36 7.70
N THR A 68 3.55 -12.81 8.83
CA THR A 68 4.15 -13.92 9.59
C THR A 68 4.01 -15.23 8.82
N PRO A 69 4.72 -16.31 9.21
CA PRO A 69 4.50 -17.64 8.65
C PRO A 69 3.03 -18.07 8.65
N ASP A 70 2.27 -17.65 9.69
CA ASP A 70 0.83 -17.89 9.88
C ASP A 70 -0.09 -16.91 9.12
N PHE A 71 0.45 -16.16 8.13
CA PHE A 71 -0.30 -15.22 7.29
C PHE A 71 -0.95 -14.05 8.05
N LYS A 72 -0.39 -13.67 9.21
CA LYS A 72 -0.83 -12.46 9.93
C LYS A 72 -0.05 -11.24 9.42
N PRO A 73 -0.73 -10.14 9.03
CA PRO A 73 -0.05 -8.95 8.51
C PRO A 73 0.79 -8.28 9.59
N LEU A 74 2.01 -7.86 9.24
CA LEU A 74 2.85 -7.02 10.07
C LEU A 74 2.56 -5.54 9.76
N VAL A 75 1.82 -4.90 10.65
CA VAL A 75 1.47 -3.48 10.55
C VAL A 75 2.29 -2.69 11.59
N GLY A 76 2.75 -1.50 11.21
CA GLY A 76 3.50 -0.61 12.09
C GLY A 76 4.43 0.34 11.34
N GLU A 77 4.77 1.46 11.97
CA GLU A 77 5.72 2.42 11.42
C GLU A 77 7.10 1.79 11.22
N GLY A 78 7.73 2.07 10.08
CA GLY A 78 9.06 1.57 9.76
C GLY A 78 9.16 0.06 9.46
N LYS A 79 8.05 -0.69 9.47
CA LYS A 79 8.05 -2.13 9.10
C LYS A 79 7.93 -2.36 7.60
N THR A 80 6.96 -1.67 6.99
CA THR A 80 6.71 -1.70 5.56
C THR A 80 6.75 -0.29 5.03
N ARG A 81 7.00 -0.14 3.72
CA ARG A 81 6.96 1.16 3.07
C ARG A 81 5.56 1.77 3.25
N PRO A 82 5.43 3.07 3.56
CA PRO A 82 4.15 3.72 3.52
C PRO A 82 3.58 3.55 2.11
N ALA A 83 2.42 2.93 2.01
CA ALA A 83 1.79 2.70 0.73
C ALA A 83 1.41 4.07 0.13
N PRO A 84 2.09 4.55 -0.93
CA PRO A 84 1.91 5.94 -1.39
C PRO A 84 0.48 6.23 -1.87
N ARG A 85 -0.27 5.17 -2.20
CA ARG A 85 -1.65 5.25 -2.68
C ARG A 85 -2.66 4.49 -1.79
N ALA A 86 -2.22 3.69 -0.82
CA ALA A 86 -3.15 2.96 0.03
C ALA A 86 -3.62 3.85 1.18
N ARG A 87 -4.64 4.63 0.87
CA ARG A 87 -5.42 5.38 1.83
C ARG A 87 -6.41 4.42 2.50
N ALA A 88 -6.05 3.89 3.67
CA ALA A 88 -6.94 3.00 4.45
C ALA A 88 -8.31 3.66 4.75
N ASP A 89 -8.35 4.99 4.74
CA ASP A 89 -9.53 5.83 4.89
C ASP A 89 -10.41 5.93 3.62
N VAL A 90 -9.89 5.56 2.44
CA VAL A 90 -10.58 5.76 1.14
C VAL A 90 -10.99 4.44 0.48
N TYR A 91 -10.39 3.31 0.84
CA TYR A 91 -10.80 2.01 0.28
C TYR A 91 -12.23 1.67 0.69
N GLY A 92 -13.13 1.57 -0.30
CA GLY A 92 -14.56 1.27 -0.10
C GLY A 92 -15.41 2.46 0.39
N LYS A 93 -14.82 3.64 0.61
CA LYS A 93 -15.57 4.84 0.98
C LYS A 93 -15.70 5.78 -0.24
N PRO A 94 -16.92 6.27 -0.56
CA PRO A 94 -17.08 7.22 -1.65
C PRO A 94 -16.28 8.50 -1.38
N LYS A 95 -15.54 8.99 -2.38
CA LYS A 95 -14.67 10.17 -2.27
C LYS A 95 -15.51 11.44 -2.04
N PRO A 96 -15.13 12.43 -1.25
CA PRO A 96 -15.95 13.65 -1.15
C PRO A 96 -16.01 14.48 -2.46
N ILE A 97 -17.16 14.54 -3.17
CA ILE A 97 -17.56 15.58 -4.15
C ILE A 97 -17.75 16.93 -3.51
N THR A 98 -17.26 17.91 -4.25
CA THR A 98 -17.71 19.28 -4.22
C THR A 98 -18.39 19.62 -5.55
N ARG A 99 -19.46 20.41 -5.49
CA ARG A 99 -20.05 21.07 -6.68
C ARG A 99 -19.22 22.30 -7.01
N ASN A 100 -19.10 22.64 -8.30
CA ASN A 100 -18.54 23.94 -8.65
C ASN A 100 -19.58 25.05 -8.36
N VAL A 101 -19.11 26.30 -8.38
CA VAL A 101 -19.94 27.52 -8.21
C VAL A 101 -21.10 27.64 -9.23
N ARG A 102 -21.11 26.82 -10.30
CA ARG A 102 -22.15 26.76 -11.33
C ARG A 102 -23.09 25.56 -11.17
N GLY A 103 -23.10 24.91 -10.00
CA GLY A 103 -24.02 23.80 -9.69
C GLY A 103 -23.69 22.46 -10.35
N ARG A 104 -22.69 22.39 -11.24
CA ARG A 104 -22.34 21.15 -11.94
C ARG A 104 -21.59 20.20 -11.00
N LEU A 105 -21.96 18.92 -11.05
CA LEU A 105 -21.32 17.83 -10.32
C LEU A 105 -19.91 17.59 -10.89
N VAL A 106 -18.88 17.67 -10.04
CA VAL A 106 -17.48 17.52 -10.47
C VAL A 106 -16.82 16.20 -9.99
N SER A 107 -17.30 15.47 -8.95
CA SER A 107 -16.64 14.23 -8.44
C SER A 107 -17.32 13.41 -7.27
N GLY A 108 -18.00 12.24 -7.45
CA GLY A 108 -18.79 11.32 -6.52
C GLY A 108 -18.60 11.11 -4.97
N ARG A 109 -19.56 11.52 -4.07
CA ARG A 109 -19.60 11.58 -2.56
C ARG A 109 -20.70 10.71 -2.01
N PRO A 110 -20.58 10.25 -0.76
CA PRO A 110 -21.67 9.56 -0.11
C PRO A 110 -22.86 10.52 0.03
N LEU A 111 -24.00 10.14 -0.55
CA LEU A 111 -25.27 10.87 -0.37
C LEU A 111 -25.74 10.71 1.07
N LYS A 112 -26.27 11.78 1.65
CA LYS A 112 -26.90 11.73 2.97
C LYS A 112 -28.29 11.06 2.87
N PRO A 113 -28.86 10.52 3.97
CA PRO A 113 -30.17 9.87 3.93
C PRO A 113 -31.31 10.76 3.38
N ASP A 114 -31.24 12.07 3.60
CA ASP A 114 -32.17 13.07 3.08
C ASP A 114 -32.02 13.32 1.56
N GLU A 115 -30.91 12.90 0.95
CA GLU A 115 -30.66 12.99 -0.49
C GLU A 115 -31.08 11.69 -1.23
N LEU A 116 -31.72 10.74 -0.53
CA LEU A 116 -32.15 9.46 -1.04
C LEU A 116 -33.69 9.33 -1.07
N ILE A 117 -34.19 8.56 -2.03
CA ILE A 117 -35.54 7.98 -2.04
C ILE A 117 -35.35 6.46 -2.11
N GLY A 118 -35.56 5.78 -0.99
CA GLY A 118 -35.14 4.38 -0.83
C GLY A 118 -33.62 4.25 -1.00
N SER A 119 -33.18 3.37 -1.91
CA SER A 119 -31.75 3.17 -2.24
C SER A 119 -31.25 4.00 -3.42
N ARG A 120 -32.06 4.93 -3.94
CA ARG A 120 -31.76 5.73 -5.15
C ARG A 120 -31.52 7.20 -4.80
N ALA A 121 -30.63 7.85 -5.54
CA ALA A 121 -30.38 9.28 -5.42
C ALA A 121 -31.61 10.09 -5.83
N ARG A 122 -32.09 10.98 -4.95
CA ARG A 122 -33.33 11.75 -5.15
C ARG A 122 -33.36 12.51 -6.48
N PHE A 123 -32.26 13.14 -6.86
CA PHE A 123 -32.17 13.89 -8.13
C PHE A 123 -32.28 13.05 -9.39
N ILE A 124 -31.87 11.77 -9.33
CA ILE A 124 -32.04 10.84 -10.45
C ILE A 124 -33.49 10.41 -10.56
N VAL A 125 -34.17 10.22 -9.42
CA VAL A 125 -35.58 9.80 -9.36
C VAL A 125 -36.52 10.93 -9.75
N GLU A 126 -36.24 12.15 -9.29
CA GLU A 126 -37.10 13.32 -9.50
C GLU A 126 -36.76 14.12 -10.76
N GLY A 127 -35.63 13.83 -11.41
CA GLY A 127 -35.19 14.53 -12.62
C GLY A 127 -34.87 16.02 -12.42
N LYS A 128 -34.66 16.44 -11.17
CA LYS A 128 -34.33 17.82 -10.79
C LYS A 128 -32.88 17.87 -10.32
N GLU A 129 -32.13 18.88 -10.72
CA GLU A 129 -30.79 19.10 -10.15
C GLU A 129 -30.90 19.28 -8.62
N PRO A 130 -30.00 18.67 -7.81
CA PRO A 130 -29.95 18.89 -6.37
C PRO A 130 -29.71 20.34 -6.00
#